data_AF-X1KEJ2-F1
#
_entry.id   AF-X1KEJ2-F1
#
_cell.length_a   1.000
_cell.length_b   1.000
_cell.length_c   1.000
_cell.angle_alpha   90.00
_cell.angle_beta   90.00
_cell.angle_gamma   90.00
#
_symmetry.space_group_name_H-M   'P 1'
#
loop_
_entity.id
_entity.type
_entity.pdbx_description
1 polymer ?
#
loop_
_entity_poly.entity_id
_entity_poly.type
_entity_poly.pdbx_seq_one_letter_code
_entity_poly.pdbx_strand_id
1 'polypeptide(L)'
;GIYIHNNEQAIELERNSYRGGRTECFYLGELKDDNYYIVDVNSLYPFVMRNNLYPVKYVKIYGKMCRKMLSDALNTSSIIAKVLIDTDEPVYAVRRGRTVFPVGRFWVTLTTPELLYAIEHNHLIKVERAVIYEQANIFKSYVDRFYRLRQEFKSAGVAEYEELCKKMLNSLYGKFGQKAEVWEKIGECPNEP
;
A
#
# COMPACT_ATOMS: atom_id res chain seq x y z
N GLY A 1 -13.79 -10.99 8.64
CA GLY A 1 -14.19 -10.71 7.26
C GLY A 1 -13.64 -9.36 6.84
N ILE A 2 -13.77 -8.99 5.57
CA ILE A 2 -13.48 -7.63 5.07
C ILE A 2 -14.80 -6.86 5.07
N TYR A 3 -14.80 -5.65 5.63
CA TYR A 3 -15.99 -4.81 5.79
C TYR A 3 -15.89 -3.57 4.89
N ILE A 4 -16.99 -3.25 4.21
CA ILE A 4 -17.09 -2.12 3.30
C ILE A 4 -17.76 -0.95 4.02
N HIS A 5 -17.27 0.27 3.81
CA HIS A 5 -17.89 1.51 4.27
C HIS A 5 -18.00 2.52 3.14
N ASN A 6 -18.83 3.55 3.34
CA ASN A 6 -19.07 4.65 2.41
C ASN A 6 -18.68 6.03 2.97
N ASN A 7 -17.87 6.07 4.04
CA ASN A 7 -17.38 7.32 4.61
C ASN A 7 -16.44 8.06 3.63
N GLU A 8 -16.91 9.14 3.04
CA GLU A 8 -16.20 9.90 2.00
C GLU A 8 -14.84 10.42 2.45
N GLN A 9 -14.73 10.93 3.68
CA GLN A 9 -13.47 11.46 4.22
C GLN A 9 -12.41 10.38 4.42
N ALA A 10 -12.83 9.16 4.78
CA ALA A 10 -11.93 8.02 4.89
C ALA A 10 -11.48 7.54 3.49
N ILE A 11 -12.43 7.43 2.55
CA ILE A 11 -12.15 7.02 1.17
C ILE A 11 -11.17 8.00 0.49
N GLU A 12 -11.30 9.30 0.75
CA GLU A 12 -10.37 10.31 0.26
C GLU A 12 -8.92 10.02 0.72
N LEU A 13 -8.73 9.71 2.00
CA LEU A 13 -7.41 9.38 2.55
C LEU A 13 -6.87 8.06 2.01
N GLU A 14 -7.70 7.02 1.90
CA GLU A 14 -7.34 5.74 1.30
C GLU A 14 -6.79 5.93 -0.13
N ARG A 15 -7.52 6.69 -0.96
CA ARG A 15 -7.12 6.97 -2.34
C ARG A 15 -5.85 7.82 -2.40
N ASN A 16 -5.69 8.79 -1.51
CA ASN A 16 -4.50 9.64 -1.44
C ASN A 16 -3.24 8.90 -0.95
N SER A 17 -3.41 7.84 -0.15
CA SER A 17 -2.32 6.96 0.28
C SER A 17 -1.91 5.90 -0.74
N TYR A 18 -2.76 5.58 -1.71
CA TYR A 18 -2.47 4.52 -2.68
C TYR A 18 -1.44 4.97 -3.73
N ARG A 19 -0.28 4.30 -3.74
CA ARG A 19 0.88 4.65 -4.57
C ARG A 19 1.51 3.40 -5.19
N GLY A 20 2.14 3.60 -6.35
CA GLY A 20 2.93 2.56 -7.00
C GLY A 20 4.33 2.42 -6.39
N GLY A 21 5.13 1.50 -6.92
CA GLY A 21 6.53 1.34 -6.55
C GLY A 21 7.38 2.59 -6.90
N ARG A 22 8.52 2.72 -6.21
CA ARG A 22 9.53 3.74 -6.53
C ARG A 22 10.21 3.38 -7.84
N THR A 23 10.09 4.27 -8.82
CA THR A 23 10.77 4.13 -10.12
C THR A 23 11.39 5.47 -10.43
N GLU A 24 12.65 5.63 -10.06
CA GLU A 24 13.46 6.80 -10.38
C GLU A 24 14.90 6.41 -10.65
N CYS A 25 15.62 7.30 -11.32
CA CYS A 25 17.01 7.12 -11.63
C CYS A 25 17.85 7.53 -10.42
N PHE A 26 18.52 6.58 -9.77
CA PHE A 26 19.38 6.83 -8.63
C PHE A 26 20.78 7.33 -9.02
N TYR A 27 21.19 7.09 -10.26
CA TYR A 27 22.50 7.48 -10.79
C TYR A 27 22.39 7.86 -12.26
N LEU A 28 22.88 9.05 -12.62
CA LEU A 28 22.95 9.55 -14.00
C LEU A 28 24.41 9.59 -14.44
N GLY A 29 24.75 8.79 -15.45
CA GLY A 29 26.09 8.75 -16.02
C GLY A 29 26.49 7.34 -16.45
N GLU A 30 27.71 7.22 -16.94
CA GLU A 30 28.32 5.92 -17.21
C GLU A 30 28.87 5.33 -15.92
N LEU A 31 28.65 4.03 -15.75
CA LEU A 31 29.16 3.21 -14.67
C LEU A 31 30.34 2.41 -15.26
N LYS A 32 31.58 2.90 -15.08
CA LYS A 32 32.81 2.28 -15.60
C LYS A 32 33.59 1.60 -14.49
N ASP A 33 34.18 0.45 -14.81
CA ASP A 33 35.21 -0.23 -14.03
C ASP A 33 34.80 -0.64 -12.59
N ASP A 34 33.57 -1.11 -12.39
CA ASP A 34 33.12 -1.68 -11.12
C ASP A 34 32.20 -2.89 -11.30
N ASN A 35 32.01 -3.67 -10.23
CA ASN A 35 31.09 -4.80 -10.21
C ASN A 35 29.69 -4.36 -9.76
N TYR A 36 28.70 -4.55 -10.63
CA TYR A 36 27.30 -4.25 -10.32
C TYR A 36 26.50 -5.54 -10.10
N TYR A 37 25.68 -5.54 -9.07
CA TYR A 37 24.83 -6.67 -8.72
C TYR A 37 23.35 -6.29 -8.88
N ILE A 38 22.59 -7.14 -9.56
CA ILE A 38 21.13 -7.06 -9.62
C ILE A 38 20.58 -8.13 -8.68
N VAL A 39 19.83 -7.68 -7.68
CA VAL A 39 19.15 -8.55 -6.71
C VAL A 39 17.64 -8.47 -6.91
N ASP A 40 16.96 -9.62 -6.88
CA ASP A 40 15.50 -9.70 -6.95
C ASP A 40 14.96 -10.47 -5.73
N VAL A 41 13.85 -9.97 -5.16
CA VAL A 41 13.25 -10.57 -3.98
C VAL A 41 12.25 -11.63 -4.43
N ASN A 42 12.54 -12.87 -4.08
CA ASN A 42 11.65 -14.00 -4.35
C ASN A 42 10.27 -13.79 -3.71
N SER A 43 9.25 -13.59 -4.56
CA SER A 43 7.84 -13.51 -4.14
C SER A 43 7.60 -12.45 -3.03
N LEU A 44 8.16 -11.25 -3.20
CA LEU A 44 8.01 -10.13 -2.26
C LEU A 44 6.56 -9.89 -1.82
N TYR A 45 5.63 -9.72 -2.76
CA TYR A 45 4.23 -9.43 -2.43
C TYR A 45 3.57 -10.57 -1.63
N PRO A 46 3.62 -11.84 -2.05
CA PRO A 46 3.14 -12.96 -1.21
C PRO A 46 3.77 -13.01 0.18
N PHE A 47 5.08 -12.78 0.30
CA PHE A 47 5.76 -12.77 1.59
C PHE A 47 5.22 -11.66 2.50
N VAL A 48 5.08 -10.44 1.98
CA VAL A 48 4.51 -9.30 2.71
C VAL A 48 3.04 -9.56 3.07
N MET A 49 2.23 -10.07 2.14
CA MET A 49 0.83 -10.45 2.36
C MET A 49 0.67 -11.46 3.48
N ARG A 50 1.53 -12.48 3.52
CA ARG A 50 1.46 -13.55 4.50
C ARG A 50 1.84 -13.13 5.92
N ASN A 51 2.79 -12.21 6.05
CA ASN A 51 3.46 -11.95 7.34
C ASN A 51 3.04 -10.63 8.00
N ASN A 52 2.09 -9.89 7.44
CA ASN A 52 1.65 -8.59 7.97
C ASN A 52 0.15 -8.55 8.29
N LEU A 53 -0.25 -7.54 9.06
CA LEU A 53 -1.64 -7.20 9.34
C LEU A 53 -2.12 -6.15 8.36
N TYR A 54 -3.39 -6.25 7.97
CA TYR A 54 -4.02 -5.37 6.98
C TYR A 54 -5.33 -4.80 7.51
N PRO A 55 -5.73 -3.58 7.10
CA PRO A 55 -7.00 -3.00 7.49
C PRO A 55 -8.16 -3.87 6.99
N VAL A 56 -9.10 -4.21 7.87
CA VAL A 56 -10.27 -5.04 7.53
C VAL A 56 -11.60 -4.35 7.76
N LYS A 57 -11.66 -3.37 8.66
CA LYS A 57 -12.91 -2.71 9.04
C LYS A 57 -12.64 -1.30 9.53
N TYR A 58 -13.36 -0.34 8.96
CA TYR A 58 -13.39 1.03 9.45
C TYR A 58 -13.92 1.07 10.89
N VAL A 59 -13.20 1.76 11.77
CA VAL A 59 -13.61 1.99 13.16
C VAL A 59 -14.08 3.42 13.33
N LYS A 60 -13.22 4.39 13.03
CA LYS A 60 -13.47 5.81 13.27
C LYS A 60 -12.46 6.70 12.57
N ILE A 61 -12.86 7.95 12.39
CA ILE A 61 -12.01 9.03 11.92
C ILE A 61 -11.80 10.05 13.03
N TYR A 62 -10.57 10.52 13.16
CA TYR A 62 -10.17 11.60 14.05
C TYR A 62 -9.72 12.79 13.23
N GLY A 63 -10.01 14.00 13.73
CA GLY A 63 -9.38 15.22 13.25
C GLY A 63 -7.93 15.33 13.75
N LYS A 64 -7.57 16.50 14.30
CA LYS A 64 -6.24 16.72 14.87
C LYS A 64 -5.96 15.71 15.98
N MET A 65 -4.81 15.05 15.89
CA MET A 65 -4.38 14.01 16.82
C MET A 65 -2.96 14.35 17.30
N CYS A 66 -2.65 14.13 18.59
CA CYS A 66 -1.29 14.32 19.07
C CYS A 66 -0.43 13.07 18.75
N ARG A 67 0.90 13.24 18.71
CA ARG A 67 1.87 12.15 18.44
C ARG A 67 1.62 10.94 19.34
N LYS A 68 1.43 11.16 20.65
CA LYS A 68 1.24 10.07 21.63
C LYS A 68 0.01 9.22 21.30
N MET A 69 -1.15 9.86 21.09
CA MET A 69 -2.36 9.12 20.74
C MET A 69 -2.19 8.34 19.44
N LEU A 70 -1.50 8.91 18.45
CA LEU A 70 -1.23 8.22 17.18
C LEU A 70 -0.37 6.97 17.42
N SER A 71 0.74 7.11 18.16
CA SER A 71 1.62 5.99 18.53
C SER A 71 0.87 4.88 19.27
N ASP A 72 0.04 5.24 20.24
CA ASP A 72 -0.75 4.27 21.00
C ASP A 72 -1.73 3.50 20.09
N ALA A 73 -2.35 4.18 19.13
CA ALA A 73 -3.28 3.58 18.18
C ALA A 73 -2.56 2.66 17.17
N LEU A 74 -1.35 3.02 16.72
CA LEU A 74 -0.54 2.21 15.77
C LEU A 74 -0.18 0.83 16.34
N ASN A 75 -0.11 0.68 17.66
CA ASN A 75 0.22 -0.60 18.31
C ASN A 75 -0.88 -1.67 18.12
N THR A 76 -2.12 -1.26 17.90
CA THR A 76 -3.28 -2.17 17.90
C THR A 76 -4.12 -2.08 16.64
N SER A 77 -3.98 -1.01 15.86
CA SER A 77 -4.83 -0.72 14.71
C SER A 77 -4.01 -0.41 13.46
N SER A 78 -4.62 -0.61 12.29
CA SER A 78 -4.11 -0.05 11.03
C SER A 78 -4.59 1.39 10.87
N ILE A 79 -3.72 2.28 10.40
CA ILE A 79 -4.00 3.72 10.34
C ILE A 79 -3.62 4.30 8.98
N ILE A 80 -4.46 5.20 8.48
CA ILE A 80 -4.12 6.12 7.38
C ILE A 80 -4.27 7.54 7.90
N ALA A 81 -3.24 8.37 7.79
CA ALA A 81 -3.26 9.72 8.33
C ALA A 81 -2.65 10.74 7.38
N LYS A 82 -3.28 11.93 7.30
CA LYS A 82 -2.70 13.10 6.67
C LYS A 82 -1.85 13.84 7.68
N VAL A 83 -0.57 13.93 7.39
CA VAL A 83 0.46 14.41 8.31
C VAL A 83 1.36 15.45 7.65
N LEU A 84 1.85 16.37 8.47
CA LEU A 84 2.97 17.23 8.12
C LEU A 84 4.23 16.51 8.56
N ILE A 85 5.14 16.28 7.64
CA ILE A 85 6.46 15.71 7.95
C ILE A 85 7.56 16.72 7.64
N ASP A 86 8.72 16.51 8.24
CA ASP A 86 9.97 17.18 7.95
C ASP A 86 11.06 16.11 7.93
N THR A 87 11.66 15.87 6.77
CA THR A 87 12.63 14.78 6.57
C THR A 87 13.80 15.26 5.74
N ASP A 88 14.98 14.71 6.00
CA ASP A 88 16.19 14.85 5.19
C ASP A 88 16.35 13.71 4.17
N GLU A 89 15.41 12.75 4.14
CA GLU A 89 15.48 11.54 3.32
C GLU A 89 14.37 11.48 2.25
N PRO A 90 14.67 11.05 1.01
CA PRO A 90 13.67 10.87 -0.05
C PRO A 90 12.93 9.53 0.11
N VAL A 91 12.17 9.37 1.19
CA VAL A 91 11.51 8.09 1.56
C VAL A 91 9.98 8.12 1.41
N TYR A 92 9.36 9.30 1.50
CA TYR A 92 7.90 9.44 1.39
C TYR A 92 7.48 9.81 -0.02
N ALA A 93 6.73 8.91 -0.66
CA ALA A 93 6.19 9.16 -1.98
C ALA A 93 5.08 10.22 -1.93
N VAL A 94 5.09 11.18 -2.86
CA VAL A 94 4.06 12.21 -3.02
C VAL A 94 3.66 12.28 -4.49
N ARG A 95 2.36 12.39 -4.76
CA ARG A 95 1.85 12.54 -6.14
C ARG A 95 1.70 14.02 -6.48
N ARG A 96 2.54 14.53 -7.39
CA ARG A 96 2.50 15.90 -7.95
C ARG A 96 2.59 15.83 -9.48
N GLY A 97 1.51 15.35 -10.12
CA GLY A 97 1.51 14.96 -11.55
C GLY A 97 2.23 13.63 -11.79
N ARG A 98 3.44 13.48 -11.26
CA ARG A 98 4.21 12.23 -11.13
C ARG A 98 4.45 11.86 -9.66
N THR A 99 4.84 10.62 -9.39
CA THR A 99 5.32 10.21 -8.07
C THR A 99 6.72 10.80 -7.85
N VAL A 100 6.91 11.55 -6.77
CA VAL A 100 8.18 12.14 -6.35
C VAL A 100 8.47 11.81 -4.90
N PHE A 101 9.74 11.86 -4.49
CA PHE A 101 10.18 11.61 -3.12
C PHE A 101 10.87 12.87 -2.56
N PRO A 102 10.10 13.92 -2.21
CA PRO A 102 10.66 15.19 -1.81
C PRO A 102 11.31 15.12 -0.43
N VAL A 103 12.28 15.99 -0.22
CA VAL A 103 12.96 16.23 1.06
C VAL A 103 12.51 17.58 1.62
N GLY A 104 12.54 17.73 2.95
CA GLY A 104 12.11 18.90 3.70
C GLY A 104 10.70 18.76 4.24
N ARG A 105 10.01 19.90 4.39
CA ARG A 105 8.72 19.98 5.07
C ARG A 105 7.54 19.99 4.11
N PHE A 106 6.65 19.00 4.22
CA PHE A 106 5.47 18.91 3.36
C PHE A 106 4.34 18.07 3.96
N TRP A 107 3.12 18.30 3.44
CA TRP A 107 1.95 17.48 3.76
C TRP A 107 1.91 16.22 2.91
N VAL A 108 1.59 15.09 3.53
CA VAL A 108 1.48 13.79 2.88
C VAL A 108 0.49 12.89 3.64
N THR A 109 -0.19 11.99 2.93
CA THR A 109 -1.03 10.95 3.55
C THR A 109 -0.24 9.66 3.67
N LEU A 110 -0.07 9.13 4.88
CA LEU A 110 0.77 7.95 5.14
C LEU A 110 -0.07 6.80 5.71
N THR A 111 0.33 5.58 5.39
CA THR A 111 -0.19 4.33 5.94
C THR A 111 0.62 3.87 7.16
N THR A 112 0.16 2.85 7.89
CA THR A 112 0.79 2.32 9.11
C THR A 112 2.32 2.18 9.01
N PRO A 113 2.92 1.53 7.98
CA PRO A 113 4.37 1.37 7.91
C PRO A 113 5.12 2.69 7.75
N GLU A 114 4.60 3.59 6.91
CA GLU A 114 5.20 4.91 6.68
C GLU A 114 5.07 5.81 7.92
N LEU A 115 3.96 5.70 8.67
CA LEU A 115 3.75 6.42 9.93
C LEU A 115 4.70 5.93 11.03
N LEU A 116 4.90 4.61 11.15
CA LEU A 116 5.87 4.02 12.08
C LEU A 116 7.28 4.54 11.77
N TYR A 117 7.69 4.51 10.50
CA TYR A 117 8.98 5.05 10.05
C TYR A 117 9.11 6.54 10.40
N ALA A 118 8.07 7.35 10.15
CA ALA A 118 8.08 8.78 10.47
C ALA A 118 8.17 9.10 11.96
N ILE A 119 7.66 8.22 12.83
CA ILE A 119 7.79 8.37 14.28
C ILE A 119 9.19 7.97 14.73
N GLU A 120 9.68 6.82 14.25
CA GLU A 120 11.02 6.29 14.58
C GLU A 120 12.14 7.28 14.22
N HIS A 121 12.05 7.91 13.05
CA HIS A 121 13.04 8.87 12.55
C HIS A 121 12.72 10.32 12.94
N ASN A 122 11.74 10.55 13.83
CA ASN A 122 11.30 11.87 14.27
C ASN A 122 10.80 12.83 13.17
N HIS A 123 10.50 12.33 11.97
CA HIS A 123 9.99 13.14 10.85
C HIS A 123 8.58 13.72 11.05
N LEU A 124 7.75 13.12 11.92
CA LEU A 124 6.33 13.49 12.04
C LEU A 124 6.10 14.84 12.77
N ILE A 125 5.77 15.94 12.09
CA ILE A 125 5.56 17.23 12.77
C ILE A 125 4.14 17.38 13.33
N LYS A 126 3.11 17.10 12.53
CA LYS A 126 1.69 17.27 12.92
C LYS A 126 0.80 16.21 12.27
N VAL A 127 -0.30 15.85 12.94
CA VAL A 127 -1.37 15.02 12.39
C VAL A 127 -2.61 15.88 12.19
N GLU A 128 -3.08 16.02 10.96
CA GLU A 128 -4.29 16.79 10.63
C GLU A 128 -5.54 15.94 10.75
N ARG A 129 -5.48 14.70 10.27
CA ARG A 129 -6.59 13.74 10.25
C ARG A 129 -6.05 12.32 10.24
N ALA A 130 -6.71 11.40 10.92
CA ALA A 130 -6.37 9.98 10.93
C ALA A 130 -7.61 9.09 10.88
N VAL A 131 -7.58 8.04 10.08
CA VAL A 131 -8.60 7.00 10.02
C VAL A 131 -8.04 5.74 10.64
N ILE A 132 -8.82 5.12 11.53
CA ILE A 132 -8.44 3.93 12.26
C ILE A 132 -9.25 2.74 11.74
N TYR A 133 -8.55 1.63 11.51
CA TYR A 133 -9.11 0.37 11.07
C TYR A 133 -8.75 -0.76 12.03
N GLU A 134 -9.69 -1.68 12.26
CA GLU A 134 -9.33 -3.01 12.77
C GLU A 134 -8.40 -3.68 11.76
N GLN A 135 -7.50 -4.53 12.24
CA GLN A 135 -6.52 -5.19 11.40
C GLN A 135 -6.49 -6.70 11.63
N ALA A 136 -6.24 -7.44 10.56
CA ALA A 136 -6.08 -8.89 10.63
C ALA A 136 -5.14 -9.38 9.52
N ASN A 137 -4.57 -10.57 9.72
CA ASN A 137 -3.80 -11.25 8.69
C ASN A 137 -4.74 -12.01 7.73
N ILE A 138 -5.38 -11.27 6.83
CA ILE A 138 -6.41 -11.80 5.93
C ILE A 138 -5.85 -12.62 4.77
N PHE A 139 -4.57 -12.50 4.45
CA PHE A 139 -3.96 -13.14 3.28
C PHE A 139 -3.18 -14.40 3.61
N LYS A 140 -2.84 -14.66 4.87
CA LYS A 140 -2.02 -15.81 5.27
C LYS A 140 -2.54 -17.14 4.74
N SER A 141 -3.83 -17.44 4.95
CA SER A 141 -4.41 -18.72 4.52
C SER A 141 -4.40 -18.88 2.99
N TYR A 142 -4.65 -17.78 2.27
CA TYR A 142 -4.58 -17.74 0.80
C TYR A 142 -3.15 -18.00 0.32
N VAL A 143 -2.16 -17.27 0.85
CA VAL A 143 -0.77 -17.40 0.44
C VAL A 143 -0.22 -18.78 0.80
N ASP A 144 -0.46 -19.28 2.02
CA ASP A 144 -0.02 -20.62 2.44
C ASP A 144 -0.57 -21.70 1.51
N ARG A 145 -1.85 -21.61 1.11
CA ARG A 145 -2.48 -22.57 0.20
C ARG A 145 -1.83 -22.55 -1.19
N PHE A 146 -1.76 -21.39 -1.84
CA PHE A 146 -1.25 -21.30 -3.20
C PHE A 146 0.27 -21.53 -3.28
N TYR A 147 1.01 -21.17 -2.24
CA TYR A 147 2.44 -21.48 -2.16
C TYR A 147 2.67 -22.99 -2.05
N ARG A 148 1.91 -23.69 -1.20
CA ARG A 148 1.99 -25.16 -1.08
C ARG A 148 1.67 -25.85 -2.41
N LEU A 149 0.55 -25.48 -3.04
CA LEU A 149 0.16 -26.01 -4.36
C LEU A 149 1.26 -25.78 -5.41
N ARG A 150 1.88 -24.60 -5.42
CA ARG A 150 2.99 -24.30 -6.33
C ARG A 150 4.17 -25.26 -6.14
N GLN A 151 4.55 -25.60 -4.90
CA GLN A 151 5.63 -26.54 -4.64
C GLN A 151 5.27 -27.98 -5.05
N GLU A 152 4.02 -28.38 -4.85
CA GLU A 152 3.50 -29.69 -5.27
C GLU A 152 3.56 -29.84 -6.81
N PHE A 153 3.06 -28.84 -7.56
CA PHE A 153 3.11 -28.85 -9.03
C PHE A 153 4.52 -28.79 -9.58
N LYS A 154 5.41 -28.01 -8.95
CA LYS A 154 6.82 -27.96 -9.30
C LYS A 154 7.49 -29.33 -9.13
N SER A 155 7.21 -30.02 -8.01
CA SER A 155 7.75 -31.35 -7.74
C SER A 155 7.19 -32.43 -8.68
N ALA A 156 5.93 -32.27 -9.11
CA ALA A 156 5.29 -33.14 -10.10
C ALA A 156 5.66 -32.83 -11.55
N GLY A 157 6.43 -31.76 -11.81
CA GLY A 157 6.85 -31.37 -13.16
C GLY A 157 5.73 -30.77 -14.03
N VAL A 158 4.65 -30.25 -13.43
CA VAL A 158 3.51 -29.67 -14.17
C VAL A 158 3.61 -28.15 -14.23
N ALA A 159 4.35 -27.67 -15.23
CA ALA A 159 4.75 -26.26 -15.34
C ALA A 159 3.57 -25.28 -15.45
N GLU A 160 2.49 -25.67 -16.13
CA GLU A 160 1.31 -24.83 -16.35
C GLU A 160 0.63 -24.47 -15.03
N TYR A 161 0.50 -25.43 -14.11
CA TYR A 161 -0.10 -25.20 -12.81
C TYR A 161 0.84 -24.49 -11.83
N GLU A 162 2.15 -24.67 -11.96
CA GLU A 162 3.11 -23.85 -11.22
C GLU A 162 2.93 -22.36 -11.58
N GLU A 163 2.90 -22.04 -12.87
CA GLU A 163 2.72 -20.68 -13.37
C GLU A 163 1.35 -20.12 -13.01
N LEU A 164 0.28 -20.92 -13.04
CA LEU A 164 -1.03 -20.51 -12.57
C LEU A 164 -1.00 -20.11 -11.09
N CYS A 165 -0.41 -20.93 -10.23
CA CYS A 165 -0.30 -20.64 -8.79
C CYS A 165 0.52 -19.36 -8.55
N LYS A 166 1.62 -19.18 -9.29
CA LYS A 166 2.43 -17.96 -9.23
C LYS A 166 1.63 -16.72 -9.66
N LYS A 167 0.85 -16.80 -10.73
CA LYS A 167 -0.04 -15.71 -11.15
C LYS A 167 -1.06 -15.36 -10.08
N MET A 168 -1.73 -16.36 -9.50
CA MET A 168 -2.72 -16.16 -8.42
C MET A 168 -2.10 -15.45 -7.21
N LEU A 169 -0.91 -15.88 -6.79
CA LEU A 169 -0.15 -15.25 -5.70
C LEU A 169 0.17 -13.77 -5.99
N ASN A 170 0.53 -13.44 -7.23
CA ASN A 170 0.96 -12.09 -7.60
C ASN A 170 -0.21 -11.17 -8.00
N SER A 171 -1.33 -11.70 -8.50
CA SER A 171 -2.44 -10.88 -9.00
C SER A 171 -3.41 -10.41 -7.91
N LEU A 172 -3.46 -11.10 -6.76
CA LEU A 172 -4.46 -10.84 -5.73
C LEU A 172 -4.38 -9.40 -5.21
N TYR A 173 -3.18 -8.89 -4.88
CA TYR A 173 -3.05 -7.53 -4.34
C TYR A 173 -3.51 -6.46 -5.34
N GLY A 174 -3.26 -6.67 -6.64
CA GLY A 174 -3.67 -5.75 -7.70
C GLY A 174 -5.18 -5.58 -7.77
N LYS A 175 -5.94 -6.64 -7.42
CA LYS A 175 -7.40 -6.58 -7.37
C LYS A 175 -7.92 -5.64 -6.29
N PHE A 176 -7.24 -5.55 -5.13
CA PHE A 176 -7.58 -4.60 -4.06
C PHE A 176 -7.25 -3.15 -4.43
N GLY A 177 -6.29 -2.93 -5.32
CA GLY A 177 -5.92 -1.60 -5.84
C GLY A 177 -6.78 -1.11 -7.01
N GLN A 178 -7.71 -1.93 -7.51
CA GLN A 178 -8.51 -1.59 -8.68
C GLN A 178 -9.39 -0.37 -8.40
N LYS A 179 -9.40 0.60 -9.32
CA LYS A 179 -10.35 1.71 -9.28
C LYS A 179 -11.72 1.21 -9.73
N ALA A 180 -12.77 1.63 -9.04
CA ALA A 180 -14.12 1.47 -9.57
C ALA A 180 -14.25 2.37 -10.80
N GLU A 181 -14.88 1.84 -11.86
CA GLU A 181 -15.24 2.65 -13.03
C GLU A 181 -16.30 3.66 -12.60
N VAL A 182 -16.04 4.94 -12.86
CA VAL A 182 -17.02 6.01 -12.67
C VAL A 182 -17.77 6.11 -13.98
N TRP A 183 -19.01 5.63 -14.00
CA TRP A 183 -19.91 5.81 -15.12
C TRP A 183 -20.51 7.20 -15.03
N GLU A 184 -20.15 8.08 -15.97
CA GLU A 184 -20.74 9.40 -16.12
C GLU A 184 -21.82 9.34 -17.21
N LYS A 185 -23.04 9.77 -16.88
CA LYS A 185 -24.12 9.86 -17.86
C LYS A 185 -23.82 11.03 -18.80
N ILE A 186 -23.29 10.73 -19.99
CA ILE A 186 -22.95 11.72 -21.02
C ILE A 186 -24.14 12.20 -21.86
N GLY A 187 -25.34 11.65 -21.62
CA GLY A 187 -26.58 12.06 -22.29
C GLY A 187 -27.72 11.07 -22.09
N GLU A 188 -28.91 11.46 -22.56
CA GLU A 188 -30.04 10.54 -22.78
C GLU A 188 -30.13 10.25 -24.29
N CYS A 189 -30.25 8.98 -24.66
CA CYS A 189 -30.52 8.62 -26.05
C CYS A 189 -31.99 8.94 -26.34
N PRO A 190 -32.32 9.82 -27.30
CA PRO A 190 -33.70 10.04 -27.68
C PRO A 190 -34.26 8.78 -28.36
N ASN A 191 -35.36 8.24 -27.83
CA ASN A 191 -36.10 7.06 -28.31
C ASN A 191 -35.53 5.68 -27.89
N GLU A 192 -35.28 5.46 -26.59
CA GLU A 192 -35.35 4.09 -26.06
C GLU A 192 -36.83 3.65 -26.00
N PRO A 193 -37.17 2.43 -26.50
CA PRO A 193 -38.54 1.91 -26.45
C PRO A 193 -39.03 1.59 -25.03
#